data_AF-A0A379JYJ2-F1
#
_entry.id   AF-A0A379JYJ2-F1
#
_cell.length_a   1.000
_cell.length_b   1.000
_cell.length_c   1.000
_cell.angle_alpha   90.00
_cell.angle_beta   90.00
_cell.angle_gamma   90.00
#
_symmetry.space_group_name_H-M   'P 1'
#
loop_
_entity.id
_entity.type
_entity.pdbx_description
1 polymer ?
#
loop_
_entity_poly.entity_id
_entity_poly.type
_entity_poly.pdbx_seq_one_letter_code
_entity_poly.pdbx_strand_id
1 'polypeptide(L)'
;MFNEAEELIEALSAAPAEAEEVVAPVKRRGKRKPLPANLPRVEVIHDLPEHELTCACGACKQLIGEETSEQLEIIPMQVRAIRHIRKTYACKACEAAPITAETVPRTPSAPSSSGARTGCSATRPRGPRPARRSTA
;
A
#
# COMPACT_ATOMS: atom_id res chain seq x y z
N MET A 1 -25.35 -44.09 22.99
CA MET A 1 -24.92 -43.24 24.12
C MET A 1 -23.96 -42.18 23.57
N PHE A 2 -24.49 -41.13 22.94
CA PHE A 2 -23.75 -40.01 22.32
C PHE A 2 -24.36 -38.65 22.73
N ASN A 3 -25.03 -38.59 23.88
CA ASN A 3 -25.82 -37.41 24.28
C ASN A 3 -25.08 -36.43 25.19
N GLU A 4 -23.85 -36.70 25.60
CA GLU A 4 -23.13 -35.82 26.54
C GLU A 4 -22.57 -34.54 25.88
N ALA A 5 -22.31 -34.58 24.57
CA ALA A 5 -21.72 -33.45 23.85
C ALA A 5 -22.75 -32.39 23.43
N GLU A 6 -24.01 -32.75 23.20
CA GLU A 6 -25.07 -31.79 22.85
C GLU A 6 -25.59 -31.02 24.08
N GLU A 7 -25.62 -31.66 25.25
CA GLU A 7 -26.13 -31.05 26.51
C GLU A 7 -25.21 -29.93 27.03
N LEU A 8 -23.89 -30.03 26.79
CA LEU A 8 -22.91 -28.99 27.10
C LEU A 8 -23.06 -27.73 26.22
N ILE A 9 -23.59 -27.88 25.01
CA ILE A 9 -23.77 -26.78 24.06
C ILE A 9 -25.06 -26.00 24.40
N GLU A 10 -26.12 -26.71 24.78
CA GLU A 10 -27.39 -26.10 25.20
C GLU A 10 -27.26 -25.33 26.54
N ALA A 11 -26.40 -25.79 27.46
CA ALA A 11 -26.13 -25.09 28.71
C ALA A 11 -25.30 -23.79 28.52
N LEU A 12 -24.51 -23.70 27.45
CA LEU A 12 -23.69 -22.52 27.13
C LEU A 12 -24.45 -21.46 26.31
N SER A 13 -25.56 -21.84 25.66
CA SER A 13 -26.36 -20.95 24.81
C SER A 13 -27.49 -20.23 25.56
N ALA A 14 -27.77 -20.61 26.82
CA ALA A 14 -28.89 -20.11 27.63
C ALA A 14 -28.50 -19.08 28.72
N ALA A 15 -27.56 -18.16 28.44
CA ALA A 15 -27.30 -17.00 29.30
C ALA A 15 -27.54 -15.67 28.55
N PRO A 16 -28.36 -14.75 29.08
CA PRO A 16 -28.88 -13.60 28.36
C PRO A 16 -27.86 -12.46 28.19
N ALA A 17 -28.11 -11.73 27.11
CA ALA A 17 -27.46 -10.50 26.65
C ALA A 17 -27.10 -9.48 27.74
N GLU A 18 -25.82 -9.15 27.82
CA GLU A 18 -25.32 -7.76 27.97
C GLU A 18 -24.01 -7.64 27.17
N ALA A 19 -24.16 -7.40 25.86
CA ALA A 19 -23.05 -6.96 25.03
C ALA A 19 -22.86 -5.45 25.27
N GLU A 20 -22.21 -5.10 26.38
CA GLU A 20 -21.56 -3.80 26.43
C GLU A 20 -20.39 -3.84 25.44
N GLU A 21 -20.59 -3.23 24.27
CA GLU A 21 -19.53 -2.93 23.33
C GLU A 21 -18.55 -1.94 23.99
N VAL A 22 -17.63 -2.48 24.76
CA VAL A 22 -16.44 -1.75 25.19
C VAL A 22 -15.59 -1.60 23.93
N VAL A 23 -15.81 -0.50 23.20
CA VAL A 23 -14.98 -0.11 22.06
C VAL A 23 -13.57 0.12 22.59
N ALA A 24 -12.74 -0.94 22.50
CA ALA A 24 -11.36 -0.89 22.93
C ALA A 24 -10.66 0.26 22.18
N PRO A 25 -10.03 1.21 22.89
CA PRO A 25 -9.36 2.32 22.24
C PRO A 25 -8.23 1.77 21.37
N VAL A 26 -8.35 1.95 20.06
CA VAL A 26 -7.33 1.57 19.08
C VAL A 26 -6.04 2.31 19.46
N LYS A 27 -5.06 1.57 19.98
CA LYS A 27 -3.75 2.12 20.35
C LYS A 27 -3.17 2.83 19.14
N ARG A 28 -3.16 4.17 19.18
CA ARG A 28 -2.54 5.00 18.14
C ARG A 28 -1.08 4.57 18.04
N ARG A 29 -0.67 4.06 16.89
CA ARG A 29 0.73 3.69 16.63
C ARG A 29 1.61 4.88 16.99
N GLY A 30 2.56 4.68 17.89
CA GLY A 30 3.46 5.74 18.35
C GLY A 30 4.16 6.43 17.18
N LYS A 31 4.48 7.73 17.32
CA LYS A 31 5.28 8.46 16.33
C LYS A 31 6.56 7.67 16.04
N ARG A 32 6.88 7.46 14.76
CA ARG A 32 8.14 6.81 14.37
C ARG A 32 9.29 7.67 14.87
N LYS A 33 10.19 7.07 15.64
CA LYS A 33 11.43 7.75 16.05
C LYS A 33 12.25 8.04 14.79
N PRO A 34 12.80 9.26 14.63
CA PRO A 34 13.68 9.56 13.51
C PRO A 34 14.90 8.63 13.54
N LEU A 35 15.49 8.41 12.37
CA LEU A 35 16.66 7.54 12.23
C LEU A 35 17.82 8.10 13.07
N PRO A 36 18.52 7.26 13.85
CA PRO A 36 19.59 7.73 14.72
C PRO A 36 20.72 8.39 13.92
N ALA A 37 21.26 9.50 14.44
CA ALA A 37 22.30 10.30 13.78
C ALA A 37 23.67 9.60 13.68
N ASN A 38 23.86 8.50 14.41
CA ASN A 38 25.12 7.74 14.43
C ASN A 38 25.33 6.85 13.20
N LEU A 39 24.31 6.69 12.34
CA LEU A 39 24.47 5.95 11.09
C LEU A 39 25.11 6.82 10.01
N PRO A 40 25.98 6.26 9.16
CA PRO A 40 26.51 6.97 8.01
C PRO A 40 25.36 7.43 7.09
N ARG A 41 25.34 8.73 6.79
CA ARG A 41 24.34 9.35 5.92
C ARG A 41 24.90 9.53 4.52
N VAL A 42 24.17 9.08 3.52
CA VAL A 42 24.49 9.27 2.10
C VAL A 42 23.41 10.15 1.49
N GLU A 43 23.79 11.29 0.92
CA GLU A 43 22.86 12.23 0.30
C GLU A 43 22.74 11.94 -1.19
N VAL A 44 21.51 11.72 -1.66
CA VAL A 44 21.18 11.53 -3.08
C VAL A 44 20.28 12.67 -3.49
N ILE A 45 20.81 13.55 -4.33
CA ILE A 45 20.10 14.73 -4.82
C ILE A 45 19.44 14.37 -6.15
N HIS A 46 18.12 14.53 -6.22
CA HIS A 46 17.32 14.34 -7.43
C HIS A 46 16.98 15.71 -8.01
N ASP A 47 17.63 16.02 -9.14
CA ASP A 47 17.49 17.28 -9.87
C ASP A 47 16.71 17.06 -11.17
N LEU A 48 15.95 18.07 -11.60
CA LEU A 48 15.36 18.07 -12.94
C LEU A 48 16.49 18.24 -13.96
N PRO A 49 16.42 17.53 -15.10
CA PRO A 49 17.40 17.70 -16.15
C PRO A 49 17.25 19.09 -16.82
N GLU A 50 18.35 19.59 -17.40
CA GLU A 50 18.44 20.95 -17.97
C GLU A 50 17.37 21.26 -19.03
N HIS A 51 16.91 20.25 -19.77
CA HIS A 51 15.87 20.41 -20.77
C HIS A 51 14.47 20.64 -20.17
N GLU A 52 14.20 20.15 -18.96
CA GLU A 52 12.93 20.36 -18.25
C GLU A 52 12.93 21.62 -17.36
N LEU A 53 14.11 22.18 -17.09
CA LEU A 53 14.28 23.43 -16.36
C LEU A 53 13.73 24.65 -17.12
N THR A 54 13.56 24.53 -18.43
CA THR A 54 12.94 25.58 -19.26
C THR A 54 11.44 25.38 -19.32
N CYS A 55 10.67 26.37 -18.88
CA CYS A 55 9.21 26.32 -18.99
C CYS A 55 8.76 26.64 -20.42
N ALA A 56 7.59 26.14 -20.83
CA ALA A 56 7.01 26.43 -22.15
C ALA A 56 6.82 27.93 -22.44
N CYS A 57 6.75 28.76 -21.40
CA CYS A 57 6.70 30.21 -21.51
C CYS A 57 8.06 30.90 -21.70
N GLY A 58 9.16 30.15 -21.89
CA GLY A 58 10.51 30.67 -22.14
C GLY A 58 11.27 31.13 -20.90
N ALA A 59 10.64 31.11 -19.72
CA ALA A 59 11.29 31.42 -18.45
C ALA A 59 11.94 30.17 -17.82
N CYS A 60 13.07 30.38 -17.15
CA CYS A 60 13.72 29.34 -16.34
C CYS A 60 12.89 29.06 -15.09
N LYS A 61 12.60 27.78 -14.82
CA LYS A 61 11.99 27.35 -13.56
C LYS A 61 12.98 27.61 -12.42
N GLN A 62 12.49 28.17 -11.33
CA GLN A 62 13.28 28.44 -10.13
C GLN A 62 13.02 27.35 -9.09
N LEU A 63 14.05 27.07 -8.29
CA LEU A 63 13.93 26.17 -7.16
C LEU A 63 13.13 26.86 -6.05
N ILE A 64 12.06 26.21 -5.61
CA ILE A 64 11.11 26.77 -4.63
C ILE A 64 11.17 26.02 -3.30
N GLY A 65 11.44 24.73 -3.35
CA GLY A 65 11.48 23.91 -2.15
C GLY A 65 12.30 22.65 -2.34
N GLU A 66 12.64 22.05 -1.21
CA GLU A 66 13.36 20.79 -1.14
C GLU A 66 12.56 19.84 -0.25
N GLU A 67 12.22 18.67 -0.77
CA GLU A 67 11.58 17.60 0.00
C GLU A 67 12.65 16.57 0.38
N THR A 68 12.89 16.39 1.69
CA THR A 68 13.85 15.43 2.20
C THR A 68 13.16 14.16 2.68
N SER A 69 13.57 13.00 2.15
CA SER A 69 13.07 11.68 2.54
C SER A 69 14.22 10.79 2.98
N GLU A 70 14.16 10.25 4.20
CA GLU A 70 15.19 9.34 4.72
C GLU A 70 14.78 7.87 4.56
N GLN A 71 15.70 7.03 4.11
CA GLN A 71 15.55 5.59 3.93
C GLN A 71 16.72 4.85 4.60
N LEU A 72 16.42 3.72 5.25
CA LEU A 72 17.45 2.85 5.82
C LEU A 72 17.81 1.77 4.80
N GLU A 73 19.09 1.69 4.43
CA GLU A 73 19.63 0.63 3.58
C GLU A 73 20.50 -0.30 4.42
N ILE A 74 20.21 -1.59 4.32
CA ILE A 74 20.92 -2.65 5.04
C ILE A 74 21.83 -3.34 4.03
N ILE A 75 23.13 -3.06 4.14
CA ILE A 75 24.18 -3.82 3.48
C ILE A 75 24.61 -4.90 4.49
N PRO A 76 24.91 -6.14 4.09
CA PRO A 76 25.19 -7.26 5.01
C PRO A 76 26.20 -6.99 6.15
N MET A 77 27.02 -5.92 6.05
CA MET A 77 27.98 -5.50 7.08
C MET A 77 27.77 -4.07 7.60
N GLN A 78 26.91 -3.27 6.98
CA GLN A 78 26.76 -1.84 7.29
C GLN A 78 25.31 -1.40 7.13
N VAL A 79 24.82 -0.62 8.09
CA VAL A 79 23.52 0.03 7.97
C VAL A 79 23.76 1.51 7.69
N ARG A 80 23.21 2.01 6.60
CA ARG A 80 23.33 3.42 6.20
C ARG A 80 21.97 4.06 6.05
N ALA A 81 21.91 5.36 6.30
CA ALA A 81 20.73 6.17 6.04
C ALA A 81 20.92 6.91 4.71
N ILE A 82 20.12 6.59 3.71
CA ILE A 82 20.05 7.34 2.46
C ILE A 82 19.09 8.51 2.65
N ARG A 83 19.59 9.73 2.53
CA ARG A 83 18.77 10.95 2.48
C ARG A 83 18.54 11.31 1.02
N HIS A 84 17.32 11.15 0.56
CA HIS A 84 16.90 11.63 -0.75
C HIS A 84 16.44 13.09 -0.63
N ILE A 85 17.09 13.97 -1.37
CA ILE A 85 16.71 15.38 -1.47
C ILE A 85 16.07 15.57 -2.84
N ARG A 86 14.79 15.93 -2.88
CA ARG A 86 14.07 16.20 -4.13
C ARG A 86 13.91 17.70 -4.28
N LYS A 87 14.42 18.24 -5.36
CA LYS A 87 14.23 19.66 -5.67
C LYS A 87 12.88 19.86 -6.35
N THR A 88 12.11 20.80 -5.83
CA THR A 88 10.83 21.24 -6.39
C THR A 88 11.04 22.56 -7.11
N TYR A 89 10.64 22.60 -8.38
CA TYR A 89 10.80 23.75 -9.26
C TYR A 89 9.44 24.31 -9.66
N ALA A 90 9.29 25.63 -9.70
CA ALA A 90 8.17 26.23 -10.43
C ALA A 90 8.57 27.49 -11.19
N CYS A 91 7.71 27.85 -12.14
CA CYS A 91 7.88 29.03 -12.96
C CYS A 91 7.09 30.19 -12.35
N LYS A 92 7.77 31.29 -12.00
CA LYS A 92 7.14 32.50 -11.46
C LYS A 92 6.24 33.22 -12.46
N ALA A 93 6.53 33.09 -13.76
CA ALA A 93 5.83 33.84 -14.80
C ALA A 93 4.46 33.24 -15.17
N CYS A 94 4.26 31.94 -14.92
CA CYS A 94 3.21 31.17 -15.57
C CYS A 94 2.29 30.48 -14.54
N GLU A 95 2.52 30.73 -13.24
CA GLU A 95 1.81 30.11 -12.09
C GLU A 95 1.58 28.60 -12.26
N ALA A 96 2.48 27.94 -13.01
CA ALA A 96 2.35 26.53 -13.32
C ALA A 96 2.58 25.70 -12.05
N ALA A 97 1.85 24.60 -11.94
CA ALA A 97 1.98 23.68 -10.82
C ALA A 97 3.46 23.29 -10.60
N PRO A 98 3.93 23.27 -9.34
CA PRO A 98 5.31 22.93 -9.03
C PRO A 98 5.62 21.51 -9.49
N ILE A 99 6.73 21.35 -10.20
CA ILE A 99 7.24 20.04 -10.65
C ILE A 99 8.29 19.60 -9.65
N THR A 100 8.10 18.40 -9.09
CA THR A 100 9.05 17.78 -8.17
C THR A 100 9.81 16.70 -8.92
N ALA A 101 11.13 16.61 -8.72
CA ALA A 101 11.94 15.56 -9.32
C ALA A 101 11.42 14.17 -8.93
N GLU A 102 11.22 13.31 -9.93
CA GLU A 102 10.77 11.93 -9.69
C GLU A 102 11.87 11.12 -9.00
N THR A 103 11.47 10.23 -8.08
CA THR A 103 12.38 9.25 -7.48
C THR A 103 12.09 7.87 -7.99
N VAL A 104 13.13 7.04 -8.09
CA VAL A 104 13.03 5.61 -8.36
C VAL A 104 11.86 4.96 -7.59
N PRO A 105 11.06 4.12 -8.28
CA PRO A 105 9.83 3.59 -7.72
C PRO A 105 10.14 2.74 -6.50
N ARG A 106 9.58 3.12 -5.34
CA ARG A 106 9.48 2.19 -4.23
C ARG A 106 8.59 1.04 -4.68
N THR A 107 9.16 -0.15 -4.81
CA THR A 107 8.37 -1.35 -5.12
C THR A 107 7.24 -1.45 -4.10
N PRO A 108 5.96 -1.46 -4.51
CA PRO A 108 4.86 -1.59 -3.57
C PRO A 108 5.00 -2.96 -2.90
N SER A 109 5.06 -2.97 -1.57
CA SER A 109 4.98 -4.20 -0.78
C SER A 109 3.67 -4.90 -1.12
N ALA A 110 3.74 -6.17 -1.52
CA ALA A 110 2.60 -6.95 -1.98
C ALA A 110 1.41 -6.87 -0.99
N PRO A 111 0.17 -6.68 -1.47
CA PRO A 111 -1.00 -6.72 -0.61
C PRO A 111 -1.13 -8.11 0.01
N SER A 112 -1.29 -8.17 1.33
CA SER A 112 -1.54 -9.42 2.06
C SER A 112 -2.85 -10.04 1.56
N SER A 113 -2.78 -11.14 0.84
CA SER A 113 -3.94 -11.88 0.36
C SER A 113 -4.66 -12.59 1.51
N SER A 114 -5.59 -11.91 2.17
CA SER A 114 -6.60 -12.56 3.01
C SER A 114 -7.61 -13.26 2.08
N GLY A 115 -7.58 -14.59 2.08
CA GLY A 115 -8.28 -15.44 1.13
C GLY A 115 -9.80 -15.31 1.16
N ALA A 116 -10.39 -14.96 0.02
CA ALA A 116 -11.81 -15.18 -0.25
C ALA A 116 -11.96 -16.57 -0.90
N ARG A 117 -12.41 -17.55 -0.12
CA ARG A 117 -12.91 -18.83 -0.64
C ARG A 117 -14.33 -18.61 -1.16
N THR A 118 -14.48 -18.15 -2.39
CA THR A 118 -15.79 -18.19 -3.06
C THR A 118 -15.98 -19.60 -3.61
N GLY A 119 -16.66 -20.44 -2.84
CA GLY A 119 -17.18 -21.72 -3.31
C GLY A 119 -18.22 -21.47 -4.39
N CYS A 120 -17.84 -21.62 -5.66
CA CYS A 120 -18.76 -21.59 -6.77
C CYS A 120 -19.18 -23.04 -7.09
N SER A 121 -20.23 -23.52 -6.42
CA SER A 121 -20.90 -24.77 -6.77
C SER A 121 -21.66 -24.60 -8.08
N ALA A 122 -20.98 -24.78 -9.20
CA ALA A 122 -21.62 -24.83 -10.51
C ALA A 122 -22.35 -26.17 -10.68
N THR A 123 -23.63 -26.21 -10.33
CA THR A 123 -24.58 -27.22 -10.82
C THR A 123 -24.68 -27.05 -12.34
N ARG A 124 -24.02 -27.95 -13.09
CA ARG A 124 -24.14 -28.00 -14.55
C ARG A 124 -25.59 -28.33 -14.95
N PRO A 125 -26.30 -27.50 -15.72
CA PRO A 125 -27.56 -27.91 -16.32
C PRO A 125 -27.28 -28.95 -17.43
N ARG A 126 -27.98 -30.09 -17.38
CA ARG A 126 -27.94 -31.11 -18.45
C ARG A 126 -28.67 -30.55 -19.67
N GLY A 127 -27.93 -30.18 -20.71
CA GLY A 127 -28.51 -29.84 -22.01
C GLY A 127 -29.17 -31.06 -22.68
N PRO A 128 -30.20 -30.85 -23.53
CA PRO A 128 -30.89 -31.95 -24.21
C PRO A 128 -30.02 -32.58 -25.30
N ARG A 129 -30.11 -33.91 -25.44
CA ARG A 129 -29.41 -34.71 -26.47
C ARG A 129 -29.87 -34.27 -27.88
N PRO A 130 -28.95 -33.98 -28.81
CA PRO A 130 -29.35 -33.73 -30.20
C PRO A 130 -29.86 -35.02 -30.86
N ALA A 131 -30.96 -34.90 -31.61
CA ALA A 131 -31.55 -35.99 -32.37
C ALA A 131 -30.63 -36.39 -33.55
N ARG A 132 -30.34 -37.68 -33.68
CA ARG A 132 -29.69 -38.25 -34.88
C ARG A 132 -30.61 -38.02 -36.08
N ARG A 133 -30.19 -37.21 -37.05
CA ARG A 133 -30.80 -37.20 -38.38
C ARG A 133 -30.41 -38.49 -39.10
N SER A 134 -31.41 -39.24 -39.56
CA SER A 134 -31.26 -40.29 -40.56
C SER A 134 -30.99 -39.64 -41.91
N THR A 135 -29.94 -40.08 -42.58
CA THR A 135 -29.80 -39.89 -44.02
C THR A 135 -30.07 -41.22 -44.70
N ALA A 136 -30.82 -41.13 -45.80
CA ALA A 136 -31.15 -42.20 -46.74
C ALA A 136 -29.91 -42.85 -47.36
#